data_AF-A0A2U1S660-F1
#
_entry.id   AF-A0A2U1S660-F1
#
_cell.length_a   1.000
_cell.length_b   1.000
_cell.length_c   1.000
_cell.angle_alpha   90.00
_cell.angle_beta   90.00
_cell.angle_gamma   90.00
#
_symmetry.space_group_name_H-M   'P 1'
#
loop_
_entity.id
_entity.type
_entity.pdbx_description
1 polymer ?
#
loop_
_entity_poly.entity_id
_entity_poly.type
_entity_poly.pdbx_seq_one_letter_code
_entity_poly.pdbx_strand_id
1 'polypeptide(L)'
;MMISPKGYIETVKDLSYEELLKERGSLLRRIRKFERDYRKNSDDLLLVARCPSPDVEYLCNLMYLAELCNLISDKFIEKRDGEIPY
;
A
#
# COMPACT_ATOMS: atom_id res chain seq x y z
N MET A 1 10.11 -11.13 2.47
CA MET A 1 8.84 -11.86 2.67
C MET A 1 7.73 -10.83 2.63
N MET A 2 6.69 -11.03 1.82
CA MET A 2 5.51 -10.18 1.91
C MET A 2 4.67 -10.61 3.11
N ILE A 3 4.03 -9.63 3.76
CA ILE A 3 3.17 -9.85 4.92
C ILE A 3 1.70 -9.78 4.47
N SER A 4 0.77 -10.24 5.31
CA SER A 4 -0.64 -10.07 4.99
C SER A 4 -1.01 -8.58 4.99
N PRO A 5 -2.06 -8.16 4.26
CA PRO A 5 -2.52 -6.76 4.31
C PRO A 5 -2.83 -6.28 5.72
N LYS A 6 -3.42 -7.13 6.56
CA LYS A 6 -3.61 -6.85 7.98
C LYS A 6 -2.28 -6.67 8.71
N GLY A 7 -1.31 -7.56 8.48
CA GLY A 7 0.02 -7.43 9.05
C GLY A 7 0.73 -6.14 8.62
N TYR A 8 0.52 -5.70 7.38
CA TYR A 8 1.01 -4.40 6.92
C TYR A 8 0.39 -3.24 7.70
N ILE A 9 -0.92 -3.25 7.92
CA ILE A 9 -1.60 -2.23 8.74
C ILE A 9 -1.04 -2.19 10.16
N GLU A 10 -0.77 -3.33 10.77
CA GLU A 10 -0.14 -3.37 12.10
C GLU A 10 1.22 -2.65 12.15
N THR A 11 1.96 -2.59 11.04
CA THR A 11 3.25 -1.87 10.99
C THR A 11 3.11 -0.36 10.83
N VAL A 12 1.95 0.13 10.39
CA VAL A 12 1.74 1.56 10.06
C VAL A 12 0.65 2.21 10.90
N LYS A 13 -0.16 1.46 11.65
CA LYS A 13 -1.31 1.97 12.42
C LYS A 13 -0.95 3.05 13.43
N ASP A 14 0.26 3.01 13.99
CA ASP A 14 0.71 3.96 15.02
C ASP A 14 1.35 5.22 14.42
N LEU A 15 1.52 5.28 13.09
CA LEU A 15 2.02 6.47 12.40
C LEU A 15 1.05 7.66 12.55
N SER A 16 1.61 8.86 12.52
CA SER A 16 0.82 10.09 12.44
C SER A 16 0.04 10.16 11.11
N TYR A 17 -1.02 10.98 11.09
CA TYR A 17 -1.82 11.15 9.87
C TYR A 17 -0.98 11.63 8.67
N GLU A 18 -0.03 12.54 8.89
CA GLU A 18 0.88 13.00 7.84
C GLU A 18 1.79 11.88 7.32
N GLU A 19 2.31 11.04 8.20
CA GLU A 19 3.13 9.88 7.84
C GLU A 19 2.33 8.84 7.06
N LEU A 20 1.06 8.60 7.41
CA LEU A 20 0.17 7.72 6.64
C LEU A 20 -0.05 8.25 5.21
N LEU A 21 -0.21 9.57 5.04
CA LEU A 21 -0.31 10.18 3.70
C LEU A 21 0.99 10.02 2.89
N LYS A 22 2.15 10.14 3.55
CA LYS A 22 3.46 9.90 2.92
C LYS A 22 3.60 8.44 2.50
N GLU A 23 3.20 7.50 3.36
CA GLU A 23 3.23 6.07 3.06
C GLU A 23 2.31 5.73 1.88
N ARG A 24 1.10 6.30 1.84
CA ARG A 24 0.19 6.17 0.69
C ARG A 24 0.85 6.63 -0.61
N GLY A 25 1.56 7.76 -0.57
CA GLY A 25 2.31 8.29 -1.71
C GLY A 25 3.48 7.38 -2.13
N SER A 26 4.19 6.78 -1.18
CA SER A 26 5.26 5.82 -1.44
C SER A 26 4.74 4.53 -2.08
N LEU A 27 3.62 4.02 -1.59
CA LEU A 27 3.00 2.81 -2.12
C LEU A 27 2.46 3.00 -3.55
N LEU A 28 1.80 4.14 -3.83
CA LEU A 28 1.40 4.53 -5.19
C LEU A 28 2.59 4.64 -6.15
N ARG A 29 3.74 5.14 -5.68
CA ARG A 29 4.96 5.18 -6.50
C ARG A 29 5.44 3.79 -6.87
N ARG A 30 5.37 2.80 -5.96
CA ARG A 30 5.73 1.40 -6.24
C ARG A 30 4.81 0.77 -7.28
N ILE A 31 3.49 0.93 -7.11
CA ILE A 31 2.46 0.42 -8.04
C ILE A 31 2.67 1.01 -9.44
N ARG A 32 2.82 2.33 -9.56
CA ARG A 32 3.05 3.00 -10.85
C ARG A 32 4.39 2.62 -11.49
N LYS A 33 5.41 2.35 -10.69
CA LYS A 33 6.69 1.85 -11.20
C LYS A 33 6.49 0.48 -11.81
N PHE A 34 5.83 -0.42 -11.11
CA PHE A 34 5.49 -1.75 -11.61
C PHE A 34 4.72 -1.67 -12.94
N GLU A 35 3.64 -0.89 -13.02
CA GLU A 35 2.81 -0.78 -14.23
C GLU A 35 3.59 -0.25 -15.45
N ARG A 36 4.56 0.64 -15.21
CA ARG A 36 5.42 1.19 -16.26
C ARG A 36 6.44 0.16 -16.74
N ASP A 37 7.03 -0.58 -15.82
CA ASP A 37 8.13 -1.50 -16.10
C ASP A 37 7.61 -2.84 -16.65
N TYR A 38 6.48 -3.33 -16.14
CA TYR A 38 5.80 -4.54 -16.62
C TYR A 38 5.33 -4.40 -18.07
N ARG A 39 4.81 -3.22 -18.46
CA ARG A 39 4.45 -2.93 -19.87
C ARG A 39 5.64 -2.97 -20.83
N LYS A 40 6.87 -2.86 -20.34
CA LYS A 40 8.09 -2.83 -21.17
C LYS A 40 8.79 -4.18 -21.29
N ASN A 41 8.65 -5.06 -20.29
CA ASN A 41 9.50 -6.24 -20.12
C ASN A 41 8.69 -7.53 -19.89
N SER A 42 7.54 -7.71 -20.54
CA SER A 42 6.65 -8.87 -20.33
C SER A 42 7.30 -10.23 -20.63
N ASP A 43 8.40 -10.26 -21.39
CA ASP A 43 9.06 -11.48 -21.86
C ASP A 43 10.37 -11.80 -21.11
N ASP A 44 10.67 -11.11 -20.00
CA ASP A 44 11.92 -11.32 -19.27
C ASP A 44 11.85 -12.58 -18.40
N LEU A 45 12.48 -13.67 -18.86
CA LEU A 45 12.61 -14.98 -18.19
C LEU A 45 13.13 -14.87 -16.74
N LEU A 46 13.87 -13.81 -16.39
CA LEU A 46 14.35 -13.57 -15.03
C LEU A 46 13.24 -13.18 -14.04
N LEU A 47 12.11 -12.66 -14.52
CA LEU A 47 10.95 -12.32 -13.70
C LEU A 47 10.19 -13.56 -13.22
N VAL A 48 10.28 -14.67 -13.97
CA VAL A 48 9.58 -15.95 -13.69
C VAL A 48 10.19 -16.66 -12.48
N ALA A 49 11.48 -16.46 -12.20
CA ALA A 49 12.20 -17.09 -11.09
C ALA A 49 12.13 -16.32 -9.76
N ARG A 50 11.46 -15.16 -9.72
CA ARG A 50 11.31 -14.35 -8.49
C ARG A 50 10.23 -14.91 -7.57
N CYS A 51 10.52 -14.95 -6.27
CA CYS A 51 9.56 -15.32 -5.22
C CYS A 51 9.48 -14.21 -4.15
N PRO A 52 8.31 -13.59 -3.93
CA PRO A 52 7.06 -13.81 -4.66
C PRO A 52 7.17 -13.37 -6.13
N SER A 53 6.26 -13.87 -6.97
CA SER A 53 6.20 -13.44 -8.36
C SER A 53 5.87 -11.94 -8.45
N PRO A 54 6.29 -11.27 -9.53
CA PRO A 54 5.96 -9.85 -9.75
C PRO A 54 4.46 -9.56 -9.63
N ASP A 55 3.60 -10.44 -10.15
CA ASP A 55 2.14 -10.29 -10.08
C ASP A 55 1.62 -10.36 -8.64
N VAL A 56 2.18 -11.25 -7.82
CA VAL A 56 1.85 -11.34 -6.39
C VAL A 56 2.32 -10.07 -5.67
N GLU A 57 3.51 -9.56 -5.99
CA GLU A 57 4.01 -8.31 -5.41
C GLU A 57 3.11 -7.12 -5.76
N TYR A 58 2.68 -7.03 -7.01
CA TYR A 58 1.75 -6.01 -7.48
C TYR A 58 0.40 -6.10 -6.79
N LEU A 59 -0.20 -7.30 -6.76
CA LEU A 59 -1.48 -7.55 -6.09
C LEU A 59 -1.40 -7.19 -4.60
N CYS A 60 -0.36 -7.63 -3.90
CA CYS A 60 -0.19 -7.29 -2.49
C CYS A 60 -0.03 -5.78 -2.27
N ASN A 61 0.72 -5.08 -3.12
CA ASN A 61 0.82 -3.62 -3.03
C ASN A 61 -0.55 -2.94 -3.24
N LEU A 62 -1.40 -3.43 -4.17
CA LEU A 62 -2.76 -2.92 -4.31
C LEU A 62 -3.61 -3.16 -3.05
N MET A 63 -3.50 -4.35 -2.45
CA MET A 63 -4.22 -4.67 -1.21
C MET A 63 -3.76 -3.79 -0.04
N TYR A 64 -2.45 -3.56 0.10
CA TYR A 64 -1.90 -2.62 1.09
C TYR A 64 -2.45 -1.20 0.88
N LEU A 65 -2.61 -0.77 -0.38
CA LEU A 65 -3.15 0.56 -0.69
C LEU A 65 -4.60 0.68 -0.20
N ALA A 66 -5.41 -0.34 -0.49
CA ALA A 66 -6.82 -0.37 -0.10
C ALA A 66 -6.96 -0.29 1.42
N GLU A 67 -6.25 -1.14 2.15
CA GLU A 67 -6.28 -1.15 3.61
C GLU A 67 -5.74 0.16 4.22
N LEU A 68 -4.68 0.73 3.63
CA LEU A 68 -4.13 2.00 4.11
C LEU A 68 -5.12 3.16 3.90
N CYS A 69 -5.87 3.16 2.80
CA CYS A 69 -6.93 4.14 2.57
C CYS A 69 -8.07 3.99 3.59
N ASN A 70 -8.42 2.77 4.00
CA ASN A 70 -9.39 2.54 5.07
C ASN A 70 -8.88 3.13 6.39
N LEU A 71 -7.66 2.79 6.80
CA LEU A 71 -7.03 3.30 8.02
C LEU A 71 -6.96 4.85 8.05
N ILE A 72 -6.58 5.47 6.92
CA ILE A 72 -6.55 6.93 6.81
C ILE A 72 -7.94 7.52 6.99
N SER A 73 -8.97 6.90 6.41
CA SER A 73 -10.36 7.34 6.55
C SER A 73 -10.83 7.23 7.99
N ASP A 74 -10.55 6.11 8.65
CA ASP A 74 -10.88 5.88 10.05
C ASP A 74 -10.21 6.92 10.97
N LYS A 75 -8.90 7.14 10.82
CA LYS A 75 -8.18 8.17 11.60
C LYS A 75 -8.71 9.58 11.37
N PHE A 76 -9.16 9.90 10.16
CA PHE A 76 -9.75 11.20 9.88
C PHE A 76 -11.09 11.38 10.59
N ILE A 77 -11.94 10.33 10.58
CA ILE A 77 -13.21 10.31 11.29
C ILE A 77 -12.99 10.43 12.79
N GLU A 78 -12.09 9.65 13.38
CA GLU A 78 -11.74 9.72 14.81
C GLU A 78 -11.28 11.12 15.21
N LYS A 79 -10.41 11.74 14.40
CA LYS A 79 -9.95 13.11 14.65
C LYS A 79 -11.10 14.11 14.61
N ARG A 80 -12.03 13.96 13.66
CA ARG A 80 -13.21 14.83 13.54
C ARG A 80 -14.18 14.63 14.70
N ASP A 81 -14.46 13.40 15.09
CA ASP A 81 -15.45 13.09 16.12
C ASP A 81 -14.91 13.41 17.54
N GLY A 82 -13.58 13.46 17.71
CA GLY A 82 -12.91 14.02 18.90
C GLY A 82 -12.90 15.56 18.97
N GLU A 83 -13.18 16.23 17.86
CA GLU A 83 -13.39 17.68 17.76
C GLU A 83 -14.91 17.94 17.62
N ILE A 84 -15.68 17.77 18.70
CA ILE A 84 -17.13 18.10 18.89
C ILE A 84 -17.91 18.39 17.58
N PRO A 85 -18.78 17.48 17.09
CA PRO A 85 -19.60 17.78 15.92
C PRO A 85 -20.75 18.73 16.29
N TYR A 86 -20.92 19.79 15.48
CA TYR A 86 -22.15 20.61 15.45
C TYR A 86 -23.28 19.86 14.74
#